data_AF-A0A2N4SQ54-F1
#
_entry.id   AF-A0A2N4SQ54-F1
#
_cell.length_a   1.000
_cell.length_b   1.000
_cell.length_c   1.000
_cell.angle_alpha   90.00
_cell.angle_beta   90.00
_cell.angle_gamma   90.00
#
_symmetry.space_group_name_H-M   'P 1'
#
loop_
_entity.id
_entity.type
_entity.pdbx_description
1 polymer ?
#
loop_
_entity_poly.entity_id
_entity_poly.type
_entity_poly.pdbx_seq_one_letter_code
_entity_poly.pdbx_strand_id
1 'polypeptide(L)'
;MKSDQIQPLPTANATRSTGQSKTGSTAFCDPRIAAHNRYVRLPELRKMVPWSAATIWRQSKNPASKFPKPVKLSERVTAWNVAAVEAFLAEREAA
;
A
#
# COMPACT_ATOMS: atom_id res chain seq x y z
N MET A 1 10.74 -69.10 -8.36
CA MET A 1 11.94 -68.42 -7.81
C MET A 1 12.32 -67.26 -8.74
N LYS A 2 11.80 -66.07 -8.45
CA LYS A 2 12.39 -64.78 -8.82
C LYS A 2 11.74 -63.75 -7.91
N SER A 3 12.61 -63.03 -7.24
CA SER A 3 12.40 -62.35 -5.97
C SER A 3 11.38 -61.22 -6.06
N ASP A 4 10.45 -61.27 -5.11
CA ASP A 4 10.02 -60.16 -4.27
C ASP A 4 10.83 -58.86 -4.51
N GLN A 5 10.22 -57.91 -5.23
CA GLN A 5 10.70 -56.54 -5.36
C GLN A 5 9.74 -55.64 -4.56
N ILE A 6 10.01 -55.51 -3.26
CA ILE A 6 9.45 -54.48 -2.40
C ILE A 6 10.20 -53.18 -2.72
N GLN A 7 9.49 -52.20 -3.26
CA GLN A 7 9.94 -50.81 -3.35
C GLN A 7 9.53 -50.08 -2.05
N PRO A 8 10.45 -49.53 -1.23
CA PRO A 8 10.08 -48.66 -0.11
C PRO A 8 10.09 -47.19 -0.55
N LEU A 9 8.95 -46.49 -0.45
CA LEU A 9 8.84 -45.04 -0.71
C LEU A 9 7.72 -44.39 0.15
N PRO A 10 7.77 -43.07 0.40
CA PRO A 10 8.29 -42.47 1.64
C PRO A 10 7.26 -42.17 2.75
N THR A 11 7.62 -42.49 4.00
CA THR A 11 7.02 -41.93 5.22
C THR A 11 7.65 -40.57 5.52
N ALA A 12 7.06 -39.47 5.05
CA ALA A 12 7.17 -38.15 5.69
C ALA A 12 6.43 -37.10 4.84
N ASN A 13 5.20 -36.78 5.23
CA ASN A 13 4.70 -35.42 5.05
C ASN A 13 3.99 -35.00 6.33
N ALA A 14 4.80 -34.79 7.37
CA ALA A 14 4.46 -33.86 8.43
C ALA A 14 4.57 -32.45 7.83
N THR A 15 3.53 -32.00 7.14
CA THR A 15 3.37 -30.59 6.84
C THR A 15 3.03 -29.89 8.16
N ARG A 16 4.08 -29.56 8.93
CA ARG A 16 4.03 -28.55 9.96
C ARG A 16 3.68 -27.26 9.24
N SER A 17 2.40 -26.93 9.18
CA SER A 17 1.95 -25.59 8.79
C SER A 17 2.36 -24.63 9.90
N THR A 18 3.60 -24.19 9.77
CA THR A 18 4.18 -23.00 10.39
C THR A 18 3.17 -21.86 10.36
N GLY A 19 2.89 -21.31 11.55
CA GLY A 19 2.54 -19.91 11.75
C GLY A 19 1.31 -19.41 11.00
N GLN A 20 0.15 -19.53 11.64
CA GLN A 20 -0.84 -18.45 11.55
C GLN A 20 -0.19 -17.20 12.16
N SER A 21 0.49 -16.42 11.33
CA SER A 21 0.93 -15.08 11.68
C SER A 21 -0.30 -14.23 11.88
N LYS A 22 -0.47 -13.86 13.15
CA LYS A 22 -1.39 -12.84 13.63
C LYS A 22 -0.92 -11.51 13.06
N THR A 23 -1.49 -11.09 11.94
CA THR A 23 -1.54 -9.67 11.60
C THR A 23 -2.99 -9.37 11.33
N GLY A 24 -3.60 -8.55 12.19
CA GLY A 24 -5.00 -8.17 12.11
C GLY A 24 -5.31 -7.66 10.72
N SER A 25 -5.95 -8.50 9.92
CA SER A 25 -6.66 -8.07 8.74
C SER A 25 -7.88 -7.31 9.22
N THR A 26 -7.68 -6.04 9.60
CA THR A 26 -8.71 -5.00 9.57
C THR A 26 -9.05 -4.74 8.09
N ALA A 27 -9.45 -5.79 7.37
CA ALA A 27 -9.99 -5.70 6.03
C ALA A 27 -11.42 -5.19 6.12
N PHE A 28 -11.57 -3.93 6.48
CA PHE A 28 -12.62 -3.10 5.87
C PHE A 28 -12.11 -2.62 4.52
N CYS A 29 -11.66 -3.54 3.66
CA CYS A 29 -11.63 -3.30 2.23
C CYS A 29 -13.01 -3.66 1.71
N ASP A 30 -14.00 -2.80 1.96
CA ASP A 30 -15.24 -2.89 1.19
C ASP A 30 -14.86 -2.64 -0.28
N PRO A 31 -15.01 -3.64 -1.16
CA PRO A 31 -14.54 -3.55 -2.54
C PRO A 31 -15.31 -2.51 -3.36
N ARG A 32 -16.47 -2.03 -2.88
CA ARG A 32 -17.24 -0.97 -3.54
C ARG A 32 -16.65 0.41 -3.25
N ILE A 33 -15.90 0.56 -2.16
CA ILE A 33 -15.13 1.77 -1.85
C ILE A 33 -13.84 1.84 -2.71
N ALA A 34 -13.36 0.72 -3.26
CA ALA A 34 -12.16 0.70 -4.10
C ALA A 34 -12.32 1.43 -5.45
N ALA A 35 -13.54 1.55 -5.97
CA ALA A 35 -13.81 2.26 -7.22
C ALA A 35 -13.84 3.80 -7.08
N HIS A 36 -13.87 4.33 -5.86
CA HIS A 36 -13.99 5.77 -5.62
C HIS A 36 -12.60 6.42 -5.56
N ASN A 37 -12.48 7.64 -6.13
CA ASN A 37 -11.27 8.45 -6.03
C ASN A 37 -10.92 8.66 -4.55
N ARG A 38 -9.80 8.09 -4.10
CA ARG A 38 -9.37 8.16 -2.70
C ARG A 38 -8.65 9.47 -2.45
N TYR A 39 -9.11 10.21 -1.43
CA TYR A 39 -8.48 11.44 -0.98
C TYR A 39 -7.85 11.24 0.41
N VAL A 40 -6.62 11.74 0.58
CA VAL A 40 -5.89 11.71 1.85
C VAL A 40 -5.69 13.12 2.38
N ARG A 41 -5.75 13.26 3.71
CA ARG A 41 -5.43 14.50 4.42
C ARG A 41 -3.96 14.53 4.80
N LEU A 42 -3.49 15.70 5.24
CA LEU A 42 -2.11 15.94 5.60
C LEU A 42 -1.51 14.93 6.61
N PRO A 43 -2.21 14.49 7.69
CA PRO A 43 -1.65 13.51 8.61
C PRO A 43 -1.37 12.16 7.96
N GLU A 44 -2.26 11.69 7.08
CA GLU A 44 -2.09 10.43 6.35
C GLU A 44 -1.04 10.57 5.24
N LEU A 45 -1.03 11.71 4.54
CA LEU A 45 -0.03 12.01 3.52
C LEU A 45 1.40 12.01 4.10
N ARG A 46 1.59 12.46 5.34
CA ARG A 46 2.88 12.41 6.03
C ARG A 46 3.35 10.99 6.38
N LYS A 47 2.46 10.00 6.40
CA LYS A 47 2.85 8.60 6.58
C LYS A 47 3.37 8.00 5.27
N MET A 48 2.85 8.47 4.14
CA MET A 48 3.26 8.04 2.79
C MET A 48 4.54 8.74 2.34
N VAL A 49 4.62 10.05 2.56
CA VAL A 49 5.78 10.88 2.21
C VAL A 49 6.43 11.35 3.50
N PRO A 50 7.70 10.97 3.80
CA PRO A 50 8.39 11.34 5.03
C PRO A 50 8.86 12.80 5.02
N TRP A 51 7.95 13.74 4.72
CA TRP A 51 8.19 15.18 4.73
C TRP A 51 7.47 15.86 5.89
N SER A 52 7.99 17.01 6.29
CA SER A 52 7.29 17.88 7.22
C SER A 52 6.05 18.48 6.56
N ALA A 53 5.05 18.83 7.37
CA ALA A 53 3.84 19.52 6.91
C ALA A 53 4.16 20.79 6.12
N ALA A 54 5.14 21.58 6.57
CA ALA A 54 5.54 22.82 5.92
C ALA A 54 6.11 22.58 4.51
N THR A 55 6.89 21.52 4.33
CA THR A 55 7.44 21.15 3.03
C THR A 55 6.34 20.72 2.07
N ILE A 56 5.37 19.92 2.52
CA ILE A 56 4.22 19.50 1.70
C ILE A 56 3.46 20.74 1.21
N TRP A 57 3.19 21.71 2.08
CA TRP A 57 2.50 22.95 1.68
C TRP A 57 3.31 23.80 0.69
N ARG A 58 4.62 23.91 0.87
CA ARG A 58 5.50 24.62 -0.08
C ARG A 58 5.47 23.96 -1.46
N GLN A 59 5.63 22.64 -1.50
CA GLN A 59 5.63 21.88 -2.76
C GLN A 59 4.26 21.90 -3.43
N SER A 60 3.17 21.81 -2.67
CA SER A 60 1.81 21.81 -3.22
C SER A 60 1.36 23.19 -3.73
N LYS A 61 1.93 24.28 -3.21
CA LYS A 61 1.69 25.65 -3.71
C LYS A 61 2.60 26.04 -4.87
N ASN A 62 3.77 25.42 -4.98
CA ASN A 62 4.73 25.75 -6.03
C ASN A 62 4.25 25.18 -7.38
N PRO A 63 3.90 26.02 -8.38
CA PRO A 63 3.40 25.54 -9.66
C PRO A 63 4.45 24.78 -10.48
N ALA A 64 5.75 24.97 -10.19
CA ALA A 64 6.84 24.25 -10.83
C ALA A 64 7.12 22.87 -10.20
N SER A 65 6.48 22.56 -9.07
CA SER A 65 6.66 21.26 -8.42
C SER A 65 5.71 20.22 -9.04
N LYS A 66 6.26 19.05 -9.35
CA LYS A 66 5.52 17.86 -9.84
C LYS A 66 4.57 17.25 -8.77
N PHE A 67 4.41 17.93 -7.63
CA PHE A 67 3.62 17.43 -6.50
C PHE A 67 2.13 17.71 -6.72
N PRO A 68 1.22 16.81 -6.30
CA PRO A 68 -0.22 17.00 -6.52
C PRO A 68 -0.76 18.29 -5.90
N LYS A 69 -1.68 18.93 -6.64
CA LYS A 69 -2.37 20.14 -6.21
C LYS A 69 -3.30 19.84 -5.02
N PRO A 70 -3.43 20.76 -4.06
CA PRO A 70 -4.33 20.59 -2.93
C PRO A 70 -5.79 20.80 -3.39
N VAL A 71 -6.67 19.87 -3.04
CA VAL A 71 -8.12 19.96 -3.33
C VAL A 71 -8.85 20.36 -2.06
N LYS A 72 -9.64 21.44 -2.12
CA LYS A 72 -10.54 21.82 -1.01
C LYS A 72 -11.84 21.00 -1.12
N LEU A 73 -12.08 20.13 -0.15
CA LEU A 73 -13.33 19.38 -0.03
C LEU A 73 -14.39 20.13 0.78
N SER A 74 -13.96 21.02 1.69
CA SER A 74 -14.82 21.86 2.52
C SER A 74 -14.05 23.11 2.99
N GLU A 75 -14.72 24.02 3.69
CA GLU A 75 -14.19 25.26 4.28
C GLU A 75 -12.81 25.06 4.92
N ARG A 76 -12.70 24.01 5.76
CA ARG A 76 -11.51 23.67 6.57
C ARG A 76 -10.85 22.34 6.19
N VAL A 77 -11.21 21.76 5.05
CA VAL A 77 -10.72 20.43 4.64
C VAL A 77 -9.97 20.53 3.33
N THR A 78 -8.66 20.32 3.42
CA THR A 78 -7.78 20.14 2.26
C THR A 78 -7.32 18.70 2.20
N ALA A 79 -7.42 18.12 1.01
CA ALA A 79 -7.03 16.76 0.73
C ALA A 79 -6.28 16.67 -0.61
N TRP A 80 -5.57 15.56 -0.79
CA TRP A 80 -4.83 15.22 -2.00
C TRP A 80 -5.36 13.92 -2.56
N ASN A 81 -5.38 13.78 -3.89
CA ASN A 81 -5.73 12.52 -4.54
C ASN A 81 -4.59 11.51 -4.32
N VAL A 82 -4.92 10.32 -3.82
CA VAL A 82 -3.94 9.27 -3.52
C VAL A 82 -3.21 8.80 -4.77
N ALA A 83 -3.92 8.52 -5.86
CA ALA A 83 -3.31 8.05 -7.10
C ALA A 83 -2.30 9.04 -7.67
N ALA A 84 -2.56 10.35 -7.53
CA ALA A 84 -1.61 11.38 -7.95
C ALA A 84 -0.36 11.44 -7.07
N VAL A 85 -0.49 11.17 -5.76
CA VAL A 85 0.65 11.07 -4.83
C VAL A 85 1.49 9.83 -5.15
N GLU A 86 0.84 8.69 -5.38
CA GLU A 86 1.51 7.43 -5.74
C GLU A 86 2.24 7.54 -7.08
N ALA A 87 1.60 8.10 -8.11
CA ALA A 87 2.23 8.36 -9.39
C ALA A 87 3.47 9.27 -9.25
N PHE A 88 3.39 10.32 -8.43
CA PHE A 88 4.53 11.17 -8.13
C PHE A 88 5.69 10.41 -7.47
N LEU A 89 5.40 9.49 -6.54
CA LEU A 89 6.43 8.67 -5.91
C LEU A 89 7.06 7.69 -6.91
N ALA A 90 6.24 7.04 -7.74
CA ALA A 90 6.72 6.13 -8.78
C ALA A 90 7.64 6.85 -9.79
N GLU A 91 7.30 8.06 -10.21
CA GLU A 91 8.17 8.89 -11.07
C GLU A 91 9.52 9.21 -10.43
N ARG A 92 9.60 9.29 -9.09
CA ARG A 92 10.84 9.58 -8.35
C ARG A 92 11.65 8.33 -8.05
N GLU A 93 11.00 7.19 -7.94
CA GLU A 93 11.68 5.90 -7.80
C GLU A 93 12.28 5.46 -9.14
N ALA A 94 11.61 5.74 -10.26
CA ALA A 94 12.08 5.38 -11.60
C ALA A 94 13.15 6.34 -12.18
N ALA A 95 13.49 7.44 -11.50
CA ALA A 95 14.42 8.48 -11.97
C ALA A 95 15.70 8.51 -11.13
#